data_AF-A0A9D6BLI3-F1
#
_entry.id   AF-A0A9D6BLI3-F1
#
_cell.length_a   1.000
_cell.length_b   1.000
_cell.length_c   1.000
_cell.angle_alpha   90.00
_cell.angle_beta   90.00
_cell.angle_gamma   90.00
#
_symmetry.space_group_name_H-M   'P 1'
#
loop_
_entity.id
_entity.type
_entity.pdbx_description
1 polymer ?
#
loop_
_entity_poly.entity_id
_entity_poly.type
_entity_poly.pdbx_seq_one_letter_code
_entity_poly.pdbx_strand_id
1 'polypeptide(L)' 'MRTTYDNATVRLYHLGDDGAAMTIMYGPLSQALHAAEQQPTDVQDGLYLATDNDVVAYLDLIEE' A
#
# COMPACT_ATOMS: atom_id res chain seq x y z
N MET A 1 2.51 -19.53 -6.74
CA MET A 1 2.32 -18.95 -5.39
C MET A 1 1.99 -17.44 -5.41
N ARG A 2 1.86 -16.77 -6.57
CA ARG A 2 1.52 -15.33 -6.66
C ARG A 2 0.02 -15.01 -6.45
N THR A 3 -0.88 -15.95 -6.70
CA THR A 3 -2.35 -15.74 -6.64
C THR A 3 -2.93 -15.66 -5.23
N THR A 4 -2.24 -16.18 -4.22
CA THR A 4 -2.73 -16.16 -2.83
C THR A 4 -2.58 -14.78 -2.19
N TYR A 5 -1.58 -14.00 -2.62
CA TYR A 5 -1.35 -12.64 -2.10
C TYR A 5 -2.37 -11.62 -2.60
N ASP A 6 -2.94 -11.85 -3.79
CA ASP A 6 -3.87 -10.92 -4.42
C ASP A 6 -5.12 -10.65 -3.57
N ASN A 7 -5.58 -11.69 -2.86
CA ASN A 7 -6.74 -11.63 -1.96
C ASN A 7 -6.34 -11.46 -0.48
N ALA A 8 -5.06 -11.28 -0.18
CA ALA A 8 -4.61 -10.98 1.16
C ALA A 8 -5.12 -9.59 1.56
N THR A 9 -5.73 -9.51 2.74
CA THR A 9 -6.21 -8.21 3.25
C THR A 9 -5.01 -7.39 3.69
N VAL A 10 -4.90 -6.19 3.16
CA VAL A 10 -3.86 -5.21 3.48
C VAL A 10 -4.49 -3.90 3.89
N ARG A 11 -3.73 -3.12 4.66
CA ARG A 11 -4.00 -1.72 4.92
C ARG A 11 -3.11 -0.87 4.03
N LEU A 12 -3.72 -0.10 3.14
CA LEU A 12 -3.04 0.98 2.44
C LEU A 12 -3.10 2.25 3.30
N TYR A 13 -1.94 2.84 3.56
CA TYR A 13 -1.86 4.10 4.27
C TYR A 13 -0.75 4.98 3.70
N HIS A 14 -0.92 6.28 3.86
CA HIS A 14 0.09 7.29 3.56
C HIS A 14 0.81 7.68 4.85
N LEU A 15 2.13 7.72 4.83
CA LEU A 15 2.94 8.23 5.93
C LEU A 15 3.35 9.67 5.60
N GLY A 16 2.80 10.65 6.33
CA GLY A 16 3.18 12.05 6.19
C GLY A 16 4.54 12.38 6.81
N ASP A 17 5.11 13.53 6.44
CA ASP A 17 6.37 14.05 6.97
C ASP A 17 6.36 14.29 8.49
N ASP A 18 5.17 14.48 9.06
CA ASP A 18 4.94 14.60 10.51
C ASP A 18 4.94 13.25 11.24
N GLY A 19 5.13 12.15 10.50
CA GLY A 19 5.06 10.78 10.99
C GLY A 19 3.63 10.28 11.18
N ALA A 20 2.61 11.03 10.73
CA ALA A 20 1.23 10.59 10.84
C ALA A 20 0.88 9.58 9.73
N ALA A 21 0.43 8.40 10.13
CA ALA A 21 -0.09 7.39 9.22
C ALA A 21 -1.57 7.63 8.93
N MET A 22 -1.89 8.10 7.74
CA MET A 22 -3.27 8.28 7.27
C MET A 22 -3.73 7.03 6.53
N THR A 23 -4.67 6.29 7.10
CA THR A 23 -5.23 5.12 6.44
C THR A 23 -6.13 5.53 5.28
N ILE A 24 -5.85 4.99 4.09
CA ILE A 24 -6.63 5.23 2.87
C ILE A 24 -7.68 4.13 2.73
N MET A 25 -7.28 2.86 2.88
CA MET A 25 -8.22 1.74 2.80
C MET A 25 -7.72 0.47 3.48
N TYR A 26 -8.67 -0.42 3.76
CA TYR A 26 -8.45 -1.83 4.09
C TYR A 26 -9.13 -2.67 3.01
N GLY A 27 -8.43 -3.64 2.45
CA GLY A 27 -8.99 -4.46 1.37
C GLY A 27 -7.98 -5.44 0.78
N PRO A 28 -8.34 -6.17 -0.28
CA PRO A 28 -7.41 -7.05 -0.97
C PRO A 28 -6.24 -6.26 -1.59
N LEU A 29 -5.07 -6.90 -1.67
CA LEU A 29 -3.84 -6.30 -2.19
C LEU A 29 -4.06 -5.66 -3.57
N SER A 30 -4.74 -6.33 -4.49
CA SER A 30 -4.99 -5.76 -5.84
C SER A 30 -5.81 -4.48 -5.81
N GLN A 31 -6.78 -4.36 -4.91
CA GLN A 31 -7.56 -3.14 -4.78
C GLN A 31 -6.74 -2.01 -4.14
N ALA A 32 -5.89 -2.34 -3.16
CA ALA A 32 -4.95 -1.40 -2.58
C ALA A 32 -3.94 -0.88 -3.61
N LEU A 33 -3.38 -1.76 -4.45
CA LEU A 33 -2.47 -1.37 -5.54
C LEU A 33 -3.17 -0.47 -6.56
N HIS A 34 -4.39 -0.82 -6.96
CA HIS A 34 -5.16 0.03 -7.87
C HIS A 34 -5.47 1.40 -7.25
N ALA A 35 -5.79 1.47 -5.96
CA ALA A 35 -6.03 2.73 -5.27
C ALA A 35 -4.74 3.57 -5.11
N ALA A 36 -3.60 2.92 -4.91
CA ALA A 36 -2.28 3.54 -4.81
C ALA A 36 -1.85 4.16 -6.15
N GLU A 37 -2.05 3.45 -7.27
CA GLU A 37 -1.74 3.91 -8.62
C GLU A 37 -2.52 5.19 -9.00
N GLN A 38 -3.74 5.34 -8.48
CA GLN A 38 -4.59 6.51 -8.70
C GLN A 38 -4.18 7.73 -7.85
N GLN A 39 -3.29 7.57 -6.87
CA GLN A 39 -2.82 8.69 -6.07
C GLN A 39 -1.83 9.58 -6.86
N PRO A 40 -1.69 10.86 -6.51
CA PRO A 40 -0.62 11.71 -7.03
C PRO A 40 0.76 11.12 -6.71
N THR A 41 1.74 11.36 -7.59
CA THR A 41 3.12 10.86 -7.41
C THR A 41 3.74 11.27 -6.08
N ASP A 42 3.49 12.50 -5.61
CA ASP A 42 3.97 12.98 -4.30
C ASP A 42 3.40 12.14 -3.13
N VAL A 43 2.18 11.63 -3.27
CA VAL A 43 1.55 10.76 -2.26
C VAL A 43 2.08 9.34 -2.40
N GLN A 44 2.28 8.85 -3.64
CA GLN A 44 2.79 7.50 -3.90
C GLN A 44 4.14 7.23 -3.21
N ASP A 45 5.02 8.22 -3.14
CA ASP A 45 6.31 8.14 -2.42
C ASP A 45 6.13 7.84 -0.92
N GLY A 46 5.06 8.34 -0.33
CA GLY A 46 4.69 8.10 1.07
C GLY A 46 3.71 6.94 1.27
N LEU A 47 3.39 6.13 0.25
CA LEU A 47 2.43 5.02 0.39
C LEU A 47 3.09 3.74 0.90
N TYR A 48 2.40 3.11 1.85
CA TYR A 48 2.79 1.83 2.44
C TYR A 48 1.62 0.85 2.47
N LEU A 49 1.93 -0.42 2.26
CA LEU A 49 1.02 -1.55 2.39
C LEU A 49 1.42 -2.38 3.60
N ALA A 50 0.55 -2.41 4.60
CA ALA A 50 0.71 -3.26 5.78
C ALA A 50 -0.17 -4.52 5.64
N THR A 51 0.44 -5.68 5.79
CA THR A 51 -0.22 -6.98 6.03
C THR A 51 -0.14 -7.31 7.53
N ASP A 52 -0.71 -8.44 7.96
CA ASP A 52 -0.60 -8.89 9.36
C ASP A 52 0.84 -9.12 9.84
N ASN A 53 1.79 -9.40 8.94
CA ASN A 53 3.15 -9.80 9.31
C ASN A 53 4.24 -8.90 8.72
N ASP A 54 3.89 -7.95 7.85
CA ASP A 54 4.86 -7.20 7.08
C ASP A 54 4.35 -5.83 6.65
N VAL A 55 5.27 -4.91 6.38
CA VAL A 55 5.00 -3.56 5.88
C VAL A 55 5.98 -3.26 4.75
N VAL A 56 5.45 -2.98 3.57
CA VAL A 56 6.24 -2.69 2.37
C VAL A 56 5.87 -1.33 1.80
N ALA A 57 6.85 -0.59 1.28
CA ALA A 57 6.60 0.65 0.54
C ALA A 57 5.96 0.34 -0.82
N TYR A 58 5.02 1.16 -1.26
CA TYR A 58 4.32 0.93 -2.53
C TYR A 58 5.29 0.94 -3.73
N LEU A 59 6.21 1.91 -3.78
CA LEU A 59 7.18 2.03 -4.87
C LEU A 59 8.11 0.81 -4.95
N ASP A 60 8.67 0.39 -3.81
CA ASP A 60 9.52 -0.80 -3.72
C ASP A 60 8.80 -2.06 -4.20
N LEU A 61 7.49 -2.18 -3.92
CA LEU A 61 6.68 -3.32 -4.35
C LEU A 61 6.40 -3.36 -5.85
N ILE A 62 6.31 -2.21 -6.54
CA ILE A 62 6.04 -2.15 -7.99
C ILE A 62 7.31 -2.12 -8.84
N GLU A 63 8.46 -1.80 -8.24
CA GLU A 63 9.77 -1.78 -8.90
C GLU A 63 10.44 -3.17 -8.94
N GLU A 64 9.90 -4.18 -8.27
CA GLU A 64 10.35 -5.59 -8.24
C GLU A 64 9.74 -6.48 -9.34
#